data_AF-A0A538ILJ8-F1
#
_entry.id   AF-A0A538ILJ8-F1
#
_cell.length_a   1.000
_cell.length_b   1.000
_cell.length_c   1.000
_cell.angle_alpha   90.00
_cell.angle_beta   90.00
_cell.angle_gamma   90.00
#
_symmetry.space_group_name_H-M   'P 1'
#
loop_
_entity.id
_entity.type
_entity.pdbx_description
1 polymer ?
#
loop_
_entity_poly.entity_id
_entity_poly.type
_entity_poly.pdbx_seq_one_letter_code
_entity_poly.pdbx_strand_id
1 'polypeptide(L)'
;MLSVLVVGGAACGKSNRKSAYHPPATTAPTPAAGGNADQQDAVAKADARNFVSGLEACFVDQQTYTNCKKPAGINVPIGSGPGQVELAKAGTATYTVVAHSGSGTNFKIDKGASGAATRSCDKPGTGGCPAGGSW
;
A
#
# COMPACT_ATOMS: atom_id res chain seq x y z
N MET A 1 45.52 -49.01 12.94
CA MET A 1 44.06 -49.26 13.12
C MET A 1 43.34 -47.97 12.73
N LEU A 2 42.65 -48.04 11.61
CA LEU A 2 41.83 -47.00 10.98
C LEU A 2 40.61 -46.71 11.88
N SER A 3 40.26 -45.44 12.09
CA SER A 3 38.86 -45.00 12.28
C SER A 3 38.76 -43.48 12.23
N VAL A 4 38.23 -43.02 11.10
CA VAL A 4 37.80 -41.67 10.82
C VAL A 4 36.47 -41.45 11.56
N LEU A 5 36.36 -40.40 12.37
CA LEU A 5 35.08 -39.88 12.83
C LEU A 5 34.81 -38.55 12.12
N VAL A 6 34.01 -38.63 11.06
CA VAL A 6 33.34 -37.49 10.43
C VAL A 6 32.13 -37.14 11.28
N VAL A 7 32.15 -35.97 11.92
CA VAL A 7 30.96 -35.26 12.40
C VAL A 7 31.22 -33.80 12.03
N GLY A 8 30.71 -33.30 10.91
CA GLY A 8 29.30 -32.93 10.77
C GLY A 8 29.29 -31.40 10.65
N GLY A 9 29.27 -30.91 9.41
CA GLY A 9 29.44 -29.49 9.08
C GLY A 9 28.43 -28.57 9.79
N ALA A 10 28.91 -27.35 10.07
CA ALA A 10 28.11 -26.24 10.54
C ALA A 10 26.88 -26.04 9.64
N ALA A 11 25.72 -26.48 10.12
CA ALA A 11 24.45 -26.22 9.48
C ALA A 11 24.07 -24.75 9.74
N CYS A 12 24.32 -23.89 8.75
CA CYS A 12 23.60 -22.63 8.61
C CYS A 12 22.10 -22.90 8.79
N GLY A 13 21.51 -22.23 9.78
CA GLY A 13 20.15 -22.43 10.21
C GLY A 13 19.17 -22.47 9.05
N LYS A 14 18.33 -23.52 9.05
CA LYS A 14 17.22 -23.70 8.12
C LYS A 14 16.33 -22.46 8.18
N SER A 15 16.50 -21.58 7.19
CA SER A 15 15.68 -20.39 7.04
C SER A 15 14.24 -20.83 6.74
N ASN A 16 13.30 -20.55 7.64
CA ASN A 16 11.84 -20.74 7.45
C ASN A 16 11.24 -19.81 6.37
N ARG A 17 12.04 -19.33 5.42
CA ARG A 17 11.64 -18.39 4.35
C ARG A 17 10.56 -18.95 3.43
N LYS A 18 10.43 -20.28 3.31
CA LYS A 18 9.36 -20.89 2.49
C LYS A 18 7.97 -20.82 3.12
N SER A 19 7.85 -20.73 4.44
CA SER A 19 6.53 -20.65 5.09
C SER A 19 6.02 -19.22 5.23
N ALA A 20 6.91 -18.23 5.07
CA ALA A 20 6.58 -16.80 5.19
C ALA A 20 6.46 -16.09 3.82
N TYR A 21 6.91 -16.72 2.73
CA TYR A 21 6.76 -16.17 1.39
C TYR A 21 5.49 -16.70 0.73
N HIS A 22 4.41 -15.92 0.84
CA HIS A 22 3.30 -16.01 -0.10
C HIS A 22 3.62 -15.05 -1.25
N PRO A 23 3.82 -15.53 -2.48
CA PRO A 23 4.00 -14.64 -3.62
C PRO A 23 2.76 -13.74 -3.73
N PRO A 24 2.91 -12.43 -3.99
CA PRO A 24 1.76 -11.60 -4.32
C PRO A 24 1.08 -12.23 -5.54
N ALA A 25 -0.24 -12.46 -5.42
CA ALA A 25 -1.02 -12.94 -6.54
C ALA A 25 -0.78 -12.02 -7.75
N THR A 26 -0.45 -12.60 -8.90
CA THR A 26 -0.28 -11.88 -10.17
C THR A 26 -1.61 -11.40 -10.77
N THR A 27 -2.68 -11.49 -9.99
CA THR A 27 -3.99 -10.90 -10.25
C THR A 27 -4.17 -9.76 -9.26
N ALA A 28 -4.69 -8.62 -9.73
CA ALA A 28 -5.08 -7.49 -8.89
C ALA A 28 -5.74 -7.99 -7.60
N PRO A 29 -5.49 -7.41 -6.42
CA PRO A 29 -6.32 -7.68 -5.27
C PRO A 29 -7.75 -7.26 -5.66
N THR A 30 -8.59 -8.25 -5.95
CA THR A 30 -10.03 -8.10 -5.84
C THR A 30 -10.28 -7.56 -4.43
N PRO A 31 -11.11 -6.52 -4.24
CA PRO A 31 -11.47 -6.08 -2.90
C PRO A 31 -11.97 -7.28 -2.13
N ALA A 32 -11.23 -7.69 -1.10
CA ALA A 32 -11.63 -8.78 -0.23
C ALA A 32 -12.84 -8.27 0.57
N ALA A 33 -14.04 -8.57 0.07
CA ALA A 33 -15.29 -8.42 0.81
C ALA A 33 -15.38 -9.41 2.01
N GLY A 34 -14.30 -10.15 2.30
CA GLY A 34 -14.15 -11.02 3.46
C GLY A 34 -12.78 -10.80 4.11
N GLY A 35 -12.78 -10.15 5.27
CA GLY A 35 -11.61 -9.84 6.10
C GLY A 35 -12.06 -8.99 7.30
N ASN A 36 -11.28 -8.94 8.37
CA ASN A 36 -11.57 -8.00 9.46
C ASN A 36 -11.21 -6.56 9.04
N ALA A 37 -11.67 -5.56 9.81
CA ALA A 37 -11.45 -4.15 9.48
C ALA A 37 -9.96 -3.81 9.32
N ASP A 38 -9.08 -4.38 10.15
CA ASP A 38 -7.64 -4.14 10.09
C ASP A 38 -7.01 -4.60 8.77
N GLN A 39 -7.43 -5.77 8.27
CA GLN A 39 -6.96 -6.33 7.00
C GLN A 39 -7.41 -5.46 5.82
N GLN A 40 -8.67 -5.05 5.81
CA GLN A 40 -9.22 -4.19 4.76
C GLN A 40 -8.53 -2.82 4.75
N ASP A 41 -8.27 -2.28 5.94
CA ASP A 41 -7.57 -1.02 6.11
C ASP A 41 -6.10 -1.12 5.67
N ALA A 42 -5.43 -2.24 5.94
CA ALA A 42 -4.07 -2.49 5.46
C ALA A 42 -3.99 -2.53 3.92
N VAL A 43 -5.00 -3.11 3.25
CA VAL A 43 -5.11 -3.11 1.79
C VAL A 43 -5.27 -1.67 1.28
N ALA A 44 -6.23 -0.91 1.80
CA ALA A 44 -6.46 0.48 1.39
C ALA A 44 -5.21 1.36 1.55
N LYS A 45 -4.47 1.20 2.66
CA LYS A 45 -3.19 1.89 2.87
C LYS A 45 -2.12 1.51 1.84
N ALA A 46 -2.07 0.24 1.44
CA ALA A 46 -1.14 -0.22 0.41
C ALA A 46 -1.53 0.33 -0.97
N ASP A 47 -2.82 0.32 -1.30
CA ASP A 47 -3.34 0.87 -2.54
C ASP A 47 -3.08 2.38 -2.66
N ALA A 48 -3.27 3.14 -1.58
CA ALA A 48 -2.90 4.55 -1.52
C ALA A 48 -1.41 4.78 -1.84
N ARG A 49 -0.50 3.97 -1.27
CA ARG A 49 0.94 4.08 -1.56
C ARG A 49 1.28 3.67 -2.99
N ASN A 50 0.64 2.63 -3.52
CA ASN A 50 0.85 2.20 -4.90
C ASN A 50 0.35 3.26 -5.90
N PHE A 51 -0.81 3.85 -5.63
CA PHE A 51 -1.35 4.96 -6.42
C PHE A 51 -0.41 6.16 -6.42
N VAL A 52 0.17 6.52 -5.27
CA VAL A 52 1.19 7.58 -5.19
C VAL A 52 2.41 7.25 -6.04
N SER A 53 2.93 6.02 -6.02
CA SER A 53 4.04 5.64 -6.90
C SER A 53 3.73 5.88 -8.39
N GLY A 54 2.51 5.52 -8.82
CA GLY A 54 2.05 5.81 -10.18
C GLY A 54 1.90 7.31 -10.46
N LEU A 55 1.37 8.08 -9.50
CA LEU A 55 1.26 9.54 -9.62
C LEU A 55 2.61 10.22 -9.80
N GLU A 56 3.60 9.82 -9.02
CA GLU A 56 4.94 10.39 -9.10
C GLU A 56 5.62 10.03 -10.42
N ALA A 57 5.41 8.81 -10.94
CA ALA A 57 5.85 8.45 -12.28
C ALA A 57 5.17 9.32 -13.36
N CYS A 58 3.84 9.52 -13.27
CA CYS A 58 3.11 10.39 -14.18
C CYS A 58 3.59 11.85 -14.13
N PHE A 59 3.96 12.35 -12.95
CA PHE A 59 4.47 13.70 -12.79
C PHE A 59 5.80 13.91 -13.53
N VAL A 60 6.67 12.90 -13.62
CA VAL A 60 7.93 12.98 -14.39
C VAL A 60 7.65 13.39 -15.84
N ASP A 61 6.63 12.80 -16.45
CA ASP A 61 6.28 13.06 -17.85
C ASP A 61 5.40 14.32 -18.02
N GLN A 62 4.45 14.54 -17.10
CA GLN A 62 3.43 15.58 -17.25
C GLN A 62 3.80 16.91 -16.60
N GLN A 63 4.72 16.93 -15.63
CA GLN A 63 5.07 18.09 -14.80
C GLN A 63 3.85 18.72 -14.07
N THR A 64 2.75 17.98 -13.96
CA THR A 64 1.54 18.35 -13.21
C THR A 64 0.77 17.11 -12.79
N TYR A 65 0.18 17.10 -11.58
CA TYR A 65 -0.68 15.99 -11.15
C TYR A 65 -2.10 16.07 -11.74
N THR A 66 -2.51 17.21 -12.32
CA THR A 66 -3.88 17.41 -12.84
C THR A 66 -4.29 16.39 -13.89
N ASN A 67 -3.32 15.86 -14.63
CA ASN A 67 -3.52 14.90 -15.71
C ASN A 67 -3.35 13.43 -15.25
N CYS A 68 -3.04 13.20 -13.97
CA CYS A 68 -2.62 11.90 -13.45
C CYS A 68 -3.73 11.13 -12.72
N LYS A 69 -5.01 11.37 -13.05
CA LYS A 69 -6.15 10.71 -12.37
C LYS A 69 -6.14 9.18 -12.48
N LYS A 70 -5.54 8.65 -13.55
CA LYS A 70 -5.39 7.21 -13.80
C LYS A 70 -3.94 6.93 -14.18
N PRO A 71 -3.03 6.82 -13.20
CA PRO A 71 -1.64 6.55 -13.49
C PRO A 71 -1.49 5.20 -14.22
N ALA A 72 -0.60 5.15 -15.19
CA ALA A 72 -0.26 3.89 -15.85
C ALA A 72 0.66 3.03 -14.96
N GLY A 73 0.68 1.72 -15.21
CA GLY A 73 1.63 0.80 -14.55
C GLY A 73 1.33 0.47 -13.09
N ILE A 74 0.19 0.91 -12.55
CA ILE A 74 -0.31 0.48 -11.24
C ILE A 74 -1.46 -0.51 -11.40
N ASN A 75 -1.53 -1.47 -10.49
CA ASN A 75 -2.56 -2.52 -10.49
C ASN A 75 -3.44 -2.41 -9.24
N VAL A 76 -4.17 -1.29 -9.14
CA VAL A 76 -5.11 -1.01 -8.05
C VAL A 76 -6.47 -0.60 -8.63
N PRO A 77 -7.60 -0.92 -7.98
CA PRO A 77 -8.90 -0.44 -8.39
C PRO A 77 -9.02 1.08 -8.23
N ILE A 78 -9.29 1.82 -9.31
CA ILE A 78 -9.39 3.28 -9.29
C ILE A 78 -10.85 3.73 -9.24
N GLY A 79 -11.20 4.54 -8.25
CA GLY A 79 -12.53 5.11 -8.05
C GLY A 79 -12.79 5.47 -6.58
N SER A 80 -14.02 5.90 -6.29
CA SER A 80 -14.44 6.38 -4.96
C SER A 80 -15.24 5.36 -4.14
N GLY A 81 -15.41 4.14 -4.65
CA GLY A 81 -16.15 3.07 -3.96
C GLY A 81 -15.30 2.32 -2.93
N PRO A 82 -15.91 1.50 -2.06
CA PRO A 82 -15.17 0.65 -1.12
C PRO A 82 -14.17 -0.27 -1.84
N GLY A 83 -12.97 -0.37 -1.31
CA GLY A 83 -11.85 -1.10 -1.90
C GLY A 83 -11.20 -0.42 -3.11
N GLN A 84 -11.45 0.87 -3.33
CA GLN A 84 -10.88 1.64 -4.43
C GLN A 84 -10.05 2.82 -3.92
N VAL A 85 -9.24 3.39 -4.81
CA VAL A 85 -8.41 4.57 -4.55
C VAL A 85 -8.61 5.62 -5.63
N GLU A 86 -8.60 6.89 -5.24
CA GLU A 86 -8.76 8.02 -6.16
C GLU A 86 -7.80 9.18 -5.91
N LEU A 87 -7.56 9.95 -6.97
CA LEU A 87 -6.97 11.29 -6.91
C LEU A 87 -8.08 12.32 -6.64
N ALA A 88 -8.45 12.50 -5.37
CA ALA A 88 -9.52 13.40 -4.95
C ALA A 88 -9.20 14.89 -5.22
N LYS A 89 -7.93 15.30 -5.13
CA LYS A 89 -7.48 16.63 -5.54
C LYS A 89 -6.14 16.55 -6.26
N ALA A 90 -5.97 17.39 -7.27
CA ALA A 90 -4.73 17.53 -8.01
C ALA A 90 -4.48 19.00 -8.34
N GLY A 91 -3.23 19.42 -8.18
CA GLY A 91 -2.71 20.69 -8.67
C GLY A 91 -1.41 20.46 -9.42
N THR A 92 -0.69 21.54 -9.74
CA THR A 92 0.59 21.42 -10.43
C THR A 92 1.59 20.59 -9.62
N ALA A 93 1.82 20.92 -8.35
CA ALA A 93 2.79 20.23 -7.49
C ALA A 93 2.18 19.62 -6.21
N THR A 94 0.85 19.60 -6.11
CA THR A 94 0.12 19.17 -4.91
C THR A 94 -0.92 18.12 -5.26
N TYR A 95 -1.23 17.22 -4.33
CA TYR A 95 -2.32 16.27 -4.51
C TYR A 95 -2.93 15.82 -3.19
N THR A 96 -4.12 15.24 -3.32
CA THR A 96 -4.80 14.43 -2.30
C THR A 96 -5.18 13.09 -2.93
N VAL A 97 -4.63 12.01 -2.40
CA VAL A 97 -5.07 10.64 -2.67
C VAL A 97 -5.95 10.16 -1.54
N VAL A 98 -7.07 9.52 -1.85
CA VAL A 98 -7.95 8.86 -0.87
C VAL A 98 -8.12 7.41 -1.28
N ALA A 99 -7.80 6.49 -0.38
CA ALA A 99 -8.16 5.08 -0.50
C ALA A 99 -9.32 4.77 0.45
N HIS A 100 -10.36 4.14 -0.10
CA HIS A 100 -11.59 3.80 0.58
C HIS A 100 -11.52 2.35 1.02
N SER A 101 -11.38 2.10 2.32
CA SER A 101 -11.36 0.73 2.83
C SER A 101 -12.70 0.04 2.66
N GLY A 102 -12.66 -1.28 2.47
CA GLY A 102 -13.86 -2.13 2.56
C GLY A 102 -14.56 -2.04 3.93
N SER A 103 -13.83 -1.61 4.97
CA SER A 103 -14.37 -1.41 6.33
C SER A 103 -15.18 -0.12 6.45
N GLY A 104 -15.08 0.78 5.46
CA GLY A 104 -15.63 2.12 5.46
C GLY A 104 -14.66 3.20 5.95
N THR A 105 -13.47 2.88 6.47
CA THR A 105 -12.44 3.88 6.83
C THR A 105 -11.76 4.44 5.58
N ASN A 106 -11.57 5.75 5.51
CA ASN A 106 -10.81 6.41 4.44
C ASN A 106 -9.39 6.70 4.89
N PHE A 107 -8.42 6.40 4.03
CA PHE A 107 -7.00 6.65 4.24
C PHE A 107 -6.49 7.64 3.20
N LYS A 108 -5.95 8.76 3.66
CA LYS A 108 -5.56 9.90 2.84
C LYS A 108 -4.05 10.07 2.80
N ILE A 109 -3.52 10.43 1.63
CA ILE A 109 -2.16 10.95 1.47
C ILE A 109 -2.25 12.33 0.80
N ASP A 110 -1.75 13.36 1.49
CA ASP A 110 -1.71 14.73 0.99
C ASP A 110 -0.28 15.16 0.74
N LYS A 111 0.02 15.63 -0.48
CA LYS A 111 1.27 16.33 -0.80
C LYS A 111 0.99 17.82 -0.88
N GLY A 112 1.49 18.56 0.12
CA GLY A 112 1.36 20.01 0.20
C GLY A 112 2.43 20.75 -0.62
N ALA A 113 2.37 22.08 -0.63
CA ALA A 113 3.30 22.92 -1.38
C ALA A 113 4.77 22.81 -0.93
N SER A 114 5.01 22.35 0.31
CA SER A 114 6.37 22.05 0.80
C SER A 114 6.99 20.80 0.17
N GLY A 115 6.22 20.03 -0.61
CA GLY A 115 6.61 18.74 -1.18
C GLY A 115 6.54 17.57 -0.19
N ALA A 116 6.35 17.85 1.11
CA ALA A 116 6.16 16.82 2.12
C ALA A 116 4.77 16.17 1.99
N ALA A 117 4.73 14.84 2.11
CA ALA A 117 3.49 14.07 2.12
C ALA A 117 3.07 13.73 3.56
N THR A 118 1.82 14.03 3.91
CA THR A 118 1.21 13.64 5.20
C THR A 118 0.19 12.53 5.00
N ARG A 119 0.04 11.66 6.00
CA ARG A 119 -0.89 10.53 5.97
C ARG A 119 -1.88 10.61 7.12
N SER A 120 -3.16 10.48 6.82
CA SER A 120 -4.23 10.55 7.82
C SER A 120 -5.42 9.65 7.50
N CYS A 121 -6.25 9.37 8.48
CA CYS A 121 -7.46 8.55 8.34
C CYS A 121 -8.64 9.16 9.09
N ASP A 122 -9.86 8.86 8.64
CA ASP A 122 -11.09 9.56 9.05
C ASP A 122 -11.82 8.94 10.25
N LYS A 123 -11.39 7.77 10.75
CA LYS A 123 -12.00 7.06 11.89
C LYS A 123 -10.98 6.69 12.96
N PRO A 124 -10.42 7.68 13.70
CA PRO A 124 -9.39 7.41 14.70
C PRO A 124 -9.80 6.36 15.73
N GLY A 125 -8.89 5.45 16.04
CA GLY A 125 -9.10 4.38 17.02
C GLY A 125 -10.01 3.24 16.53
N THR A 126 -10.40 3.24 15.25
CA THR A 126 -11.22 2.20 14.64
C THR A 126 -10.41 1.42 13.62
N GLY A 127 -10.44 0.08 13.73
CA GLY A 127 -9.74 -0.81 12.81
C GLY A 127 -8.26 -0.44 12.69
N GLY A 128 -7.80 -0.31 11.45
CA GLY A 128 -6.43 0.05 11.13
C GLY A 128 -6.11 1.54 11.31
N CYS A 129 -7.05 2.41 11.70
CA CYS A 129 -6.78 3.83 11.91
C CYS A 129 -6.35 4.12 13.36
N PRO A 130 -5.11 4.57 13.61
CA PRO A 130 -4.64 4.85 14.97
C PRO A 130 -5.45 5.95 15.66
N ALA A 131 -5.45 5.96 16.99
CA ALA A 131 -6.19 6.96 17.80
C ALA A 131 -5.78 8.41 17.50
N GLY A 132 -4.54 8.64 17.07
CA GLY A 132 -4.05 9.96 16.63
C GLY A 132 -4.46 10.35 15.21
N GLY A 133 -5.14 9.48 14.46
CA GLY A 133 -5.61 9.74 13.10
C GLY A 133 -4.53 9.76 12.01
N SER A 134 -3.26 9.51 12.35
CA SER A 134 -2.13 9.37 11.40
C SER A 134 -1.69 7.92 11.25
N TRP A 135 -1.24 7.52 10.06
CA TRP A 135 -0.91 6.12 9.72
C TRP A 135 0.29 5.97 8.77
#